data_AF-A0A9N9DZ33-F1
#
_entry.id   AF-A0A9N9DZ33-F1
#
_cell.length_a   1.000
_cell.length_b   1.000
_cell.length_c   1.000
_cell.angle_alpha   90.00
_cell.angle_beta   90.00
_cell.angle_gamma   90.00
#
_symmetry.space_group_name_H-M   'P 1'
#
loop_
_entity.id
_entity.type
_entity.pdbx_description
1 polymer ?
#
loop_
_entity_poly.entity_id
_entity_poly.type
_entity_poly.pdbx_seq_one_letter_code
_entity_poly.pdbx_strand_id
1 'polypeptide(L)'
;MTKLSRWLSLVSFVLVSLCATVIEAVTEYLSYSAAEAIPARCYGVYAKSAIPHGVDPFISVNVQPLSNATKETSVAFALFEWHDITKIGHSHGDGGTSYICDDTEVELKDCSESQKGEFLVTGDDKGSIDTFRLDFNASDKKGTNLSHKYEIQKTGYYCMLAYFSDENFMARVEWKNPYGELPGSDYPKLPFYGLLSLVYLAIGVVWMILSILHWREILPVQ
;
A
#
# COMPACT_ATOMS: atom_id res chain seq x y z
N MET A 1 -42.48 -4.78 33.66
CA MET A 1 -41.72 -5.77 32.85
C MET A 1 -41.52 -5.33 31.39
N THR A 2 -42.44 -4.57 30.77
CA THR A 2 -42.35 -4.13 29.36
C THR A 2 -41.25 -3.10 29.04
N LYS A 3 -40.90 -2.21 29.99
CA LYS A 3 -39.80 -1.23 29.81
C LYS A 3 -38.41 -1.87 29.79
N LEU A 4 -38.19 -2.92 30.60
CA LEU A 4 -36.90 -3.62 30.69
C LEU A 4 -36.60 -4.44 29.44
N SER A 5 -37.63 -5.10 28.88
CA SER A 5 -37.54 -5.81 27.60
C SER A 5 -37.25 -4.88 26.42
N ARG A 6 -37.89 -3.70 26.37
CA ARG A 6 -37.60 -2.68 25.33
C ARG A 6 -36.18 -2.13 25.43
N TRP A 7 -35.66 -1.95 26.64
CA TRP A 7 -34.30 -1.46 26.85
C TRP A 7 -33.25 -2.52 26.46
N LEU A 8 -33.48 -3.79 26.81
CA LEU A 8 -32.64 -4.91 26.39
C LEU A 8 -32.62 -5.09 24.87
N SER A 9 -33.77 -4.95 24.18
CA SER A 9 -33.83 -4.98 22.72
C SER A 9 -33.08 -3.82 22.06
N LEU A 10 -33.15 -2.60 22.63
CA LEU A 10 -32.43 -1.44 22.09
C LEU A 10 -30.91 -1.58 22.28
N VAL A 11 -30.45 -2.05 23.43
CA VAL A 11 -29.02 -2.32 23.70
C VAL A 11 -28.48 -3.40 22.77
N SER A 12 -29.25 -4.47 22.54
CA SER A 12 -28.90 -5.52 21.59
C SER A 12 -28.78 -4.98 20.16
N PHE A 13 -29.72 -4.13 19.73
CA PHE A 13 -29.68 -3.53 18.39
C PHE A 13 -28.46 -2.62 18.19
N VAL A 14 -28.08 -1.84 19.22
CA VAL A 14 -26.90 -0.98 19.19
C VAL A 14 -25.61 -1.80 19.15
N LEU A 15 -25.52 -2.88 19.94
CA LEU A 15 -24.36 -3.79 19.93
C LEU A 15 -24.21 -4.51 18.58
N VAL A 16 -25.30 -4.96 17.96
CA VAL A 16 -25.29 -5.59 16.63
C VAL A 16 -24.90 -4.58 15.56
N SER A 17 -25.39 -3.34 15.64
CA SER A 17 -25.04 -2.27 14.70
C SER A 17 -23.57 -1.85 14.80
N LEU A 18 -22.96 -1.88 15.98
CA LEU A 18 -21.54 -1.60 16.21
C LEU A 18 -20.63 -2.71 15.65
N CYS A 19 -21.12 -3.95 15.59
CA CYS A 19 -20.37 -5.08 15.05
C CYS A 19 -20.41 -5.18 13.52
N ALA A 20 -21.36 -4.48 12.87
CA ALA A 20 -21.60 -4.57 11.42
C ALA A 20 -20.74 -3.61 10.58
N THR A 21 -19.77 -2.89 11.17
CA THR A 21 -18.83 -2.09 10.38
C THR A 21 -17.96 -3.02 9.54
N VAL A 22 -18.17 -2.96 8.24
CA VAL A 22 -17.54 -3.80 7.22
C VAL A 22 -16.02 -3.55 7.22
N ILE A 23 -15.22 -4.61 7.28
CA ILE A 23 -13.77 -4.54 7.10
C ILE A 23 -13.53 -4.47 5.60
N GLU A 24 -13.31 -3.28 5.06
CA GLU A 24 -12.87 -3.13 3.67
C GLU A 24 -11.36 -3.40 3.60
N ALA A 25 -10.96 -4.32 2.72
CA ALA A 25 -9.56 -4.55 2.40
C ALA A 25 -9.06 -3.38 1.53
N VAL A 26 -7.98 -2.72 1.96
CA VAL A 26 -7.38 -1.62 1.19
C VAL A 26 -6.64 -2.21 0.00
N THR A 27 -7.21 -2.05 -1.19
CA THR A 27 -6.51 -2.33 -2.45
C THR A 27 -6.19 -1.00 -3.10
N GLU A 28 -4.92 -0.80 -3.46
CA GLU A 28 -4.47 0.45 -4.08
C GLU A 28 -4.11 0.22 -5.55
N TYR A 29 -4.41 1.23 -6.36
CA TYR A 29 -4.16 1.24 -7.79
C TYR A 29 -3.16 2.35 -8.11
N LEU A 30 -2.13 2.00 -8.86
CA LEU A 30 -1.32 2.95 -9.61
C LEU A 30 -2.12 3.33 -10.86
N SER A 31 -2.77 4.49 -10.80
CA SER A 31 -3.39 5.12 -11.96
C SER A 31 -2.47 6.21 -12.48
N TYR A 32 -2.00 6.06 -13.71
CA TYR A 32 -1.28 7.13 -14.40
C TYR A 32 -2.24 8.24 -14.82
N SER A 33 -1.83 9.49 -14.64
CA SER A 33 -2.47 10.64 -15.28
C SER A 33 -1.38 11.47 -15.95
N ALA A 34 -1.64 11.99 -17.14
CA ALA A 34 -0.69 12.80 -17.91
C ALA A 34 -0.24 14.11 -17.22
N ALA A 35 -0.78 14.41 -16.02
CA ALA A 35 -0.44 15.57 -15.21
C ALA A 35 0.66 15.31 -14.16
N GLU A 36 1.07 14.06 -13.93
CA GLU A 36 2.03 13.69 -12.89
C GLU A 36 3.25 12.97 -13.50
N ALA A 37 4.43 13.57 -13.39
CA ALA A 37 5.67 12.99 -13.90
C ALA A 37 6.07 11.78 -13.03
N ILE A 38 5.89 10.57 -13.58
CA ILE A 38 6.21 9.25 -13.00
C ILE A 38 5.51 9.01 -11.64
N PRO A 39 4.31 8.40 -11.61
CA PRO A 39 3.62 8.15 -10.36
C PRO A 39 4.43 7.20 -9.47
N ALA A 40 4.73 7.67 -8.25
CA ALA A 40 5.31 6.86 -7.18
C ALA A 40 4.25 6.56 -6.11
N ARG A 41 4.23 5.31 -5.62
CA ARG A 41 3.50 4.96 -4.39
C ARG A 41 4.43 4.28 -3.42
N CYS A 42 4.41 4.75 -2.18
CA CYS A 42 5.35 4.34 -1.16
C CYS A 42 4.65 3.92 0.13
N TYR A 43 5.06 2.78 0.67
CA TYR A 43 4.50 2.20 1.89
C TYR A 43 5.58 1.65 2.81
N GLY A 44 5.30 1.76 4.12
CA GLY A 44 6.08 1.04 5.11
C GLY A 44 5.79 -0.45 5.02
N VAL A 45 6.85 -1.26 4.94
CA VAL A 45 6.75 -2.72 4.95
C VAL A 45 7.67 -3.28 6.02
N TYR A 46 7.14 -4.21 6.81
CA TYR A 46 7.90 -4.89 7.86
C TYR A 46 8.49 -6.20 7.34
N ALA A 47 9.74 -6.47 7.68
CA ALA A 47 10.33 -7.80 7.51
C ALA A 47 9.69 -8.80 8.49
N LYS A 48 9.72 -10.08 8.12
CA LYS A 48 9.22 -11.18 8.96
C LYS A 48 9.80 -11.17 10.37
N SER A 49 11.10 -10.86 10.49
CA SER A 49 11.81 -10.82 11.78
C SER A 49 11.35 -9.72 12.73
N ALA A 50 10.70 -8.66 12.22
CA ALA A 50 10.22 -7.57 13.05
C ALA A 50 8.89 -7.89 13.75
N ILE A 51 8.18 -8.95 13.33
CA ILE A 51 6.83 -9.26 13.78
C ILE A 51 6.80 -10.68 14.37
N PRO A 52 6.42 -10.84 15.66
CA PRO A 52 6.25 -12.15 16.27
C PRO A 52 5.21 -12.98 15.51
N HIS A 53 5.55 -14.23 15.16
CA HIS A 53 4.69 -15.13 14.39
C HIS A 53 4.25 -14.57 13.01
N GLY A 54 5.01 -13.64 12.45
CA GLY A 54 4.71 -13.05 11.14
C GLY A 54 4.84 -14.05 9.99
N VAL A 55 4.00 -13.87 8.97
CA VAL A 55 4.12 -14.56 7.68
C VAL A 55 5.15 -13.87 6.79
N ASP A 56 5.56 -14.52 5.69
CA ASP A 56 6.52 -13.94 4.74
C ASP A 56 5.93 -12.72 4.02
N PRO A 57 6.50 -11.52 4.22
CA PRO A 57 6.06 -10.29 3.55
C PRO A 57 6.53 -10.24 2.10
N PHE A 58 5.72 -9.65 1.23
CA PHE A 58 6.06 -9.45 -0.17
C PHE A 58 5.38 -8.21 -0.74
N ILE A 59 5.96 -7.68 -1.81
CA ILE A 59 5.33 -6.67 -2.65
C ILE A 59 5.05 -7.34 -3.98
N SER A 60 3.82 -7.28 -4.46
CA SER A 60 3.49 -7.77 -5.80
C SER A 60 2.82 -6.69 -6.62
N VAL A 61 3.20 -6.58 -7.89
CA VAL A 61 2.46 -5.76 -8.85
C VAL A 61 1.72 -6.69 -9.79
N ASN A 62 0.46 -6.36 -10.06
CA ASN A 62 -0.38 -7.05 -11.02
C ASN A 62 -0.89 -6.01 -12.01
N VAL A 63 -0.55 -6.17 -13.27
CA VAL A 63 -0.92 -5.23 -14.32
C VAL A 63 -1.96 -5.86 -15.22
N GLN A 64 -3.01 -5.10 -15.55
CA GLN A 64 -4.04 -5.52 -16.49
C GLN A 64 -4.09 -4.55 -17.66
N PRO A 65 -3.92 -5.02 -18.91
CA PRO A 65 -4.06 -4.16 -20.07
C PRO A 65 -5.52 -3.68 -20.19
N LEU A 66 -5.69 -2.37 -20.45
CA LEU A 66 -7.00 -1.79 -20.74
C LEU A 66 -7.47 -2.23 -22.13
N SER A 67 -8.77 -2.52 -22.29
CA SER A 67 -9.32 -3.29 -23.43
C SER A 67 -9.16 -2.67 -24.82
N ASN A 68 -8.58 -1.47 -24.92
CA ASN A 68 -8.40 -0.74 -26.17
C ASN A 68 -6.91 -0.59 -26.56
N ALA A 69 -6.00 -1.30 -25.87
CA ALA A 69 -4.60 -1.36 -26.26
C ALA A 69 -4.49 -1.98 -27.67
N THR A 70 -4.32 -1.12 -28.67
CA THR A 70 -4.20 -1.48 -30.09
C THR A 70 -2.74 -1.57 -30.54
N LYS A 71 -1.81 -1.29 -29.62
CA LYS A 71 -0.36 -1.29 -29.83
C LYS A 71 0.32 -2.14 -28.77
N GLU A 72 1.51 -2.64 -29.11
CA GLU A 72 2.42 -3.23 -28.11
C GLU A 72 2.75 -2.15 -27.07
N THR A 73 2.44 -2.42 -25.82
CA THR A 73 2.64 -1.48 -24.71
C THR A 73 3.60 -2.12 -23.72
N SER A 74 4.66 -1.41 -23.37
CA SER A 74 5.58 -1.84 -22.31
C SER A 74 5.43 -0.94 -21.09
N VAL A 75 5.60 -1.56 -19.93
CA VAL A 75 5.58 -0.88 -18.65
C VAL A 75 6.86 -1.20 -17.89
N ALA A 76 7.62 -0.16 -17.56
CA ALA A 76 8.78 -0.28 -16.70
C ALA A 76 8.36 -0.05 -15.25
N PHE A 77 8.91 -0.83 -14.33
CA PHE A 77 8.75 -0.65 -12.89
C PHE A 77 10.12 -0.57 -12.22
N ALA A 78 10.21 0.25 -11.18
CA ALA A 78 11.31 0.21 -10.23
C ALA A 78 10.75 0.14 -8.82
N LEU A 79 11.13 -0.90 -8.10
CA LEU A 79 10.84 -1.09 -6.69
C LEU A 79 12.12 -0.89 -5.89
N PHE A 80 12.07 -0.07 -4.84
CA PHE A 80 13.24 0.26 -4.04
C PHE A 80 12.85 0.71 -2.64
N GLU A 81 13.77 0.61 -1.71
CA GLU A 81 13.65 1.27 -0.41
C GLU A 81 14.05 2.75 -0.56
N TRP A 82 13.32 3.64 0.10
CA TRP A 82 13.45 5.10 -0.02
C TRP A 82 14.88 5.63 0.17
N HIS A 83 15.71 4.95 0.98
CA HIS A 83 17.11 5.31 1.18
C HIS A 83 17.96 5.16 -0.08
N ASP A 84 17.59 4.26 -0.98
CA ASP A 84 18.27 4.02 -2.26
C ASP A 84 17.74 4.94 -3.39
N ILE A 85 16.84 5.88 -3.11
CA ILE A 85 16.24 6.76 -4.15
C ILE A 85 17.29 7.54 -4.97
N THR A 86 18.40 7.92 -4.35
CA THR A 86 19.47 8.69 -5.00
C THR A 86 20.25 7.88 -6.04
N LYS A 87 20.11 6.56 -6.03
CA LYS A 87 20.70 5.67 -7.02
C LYS A 87 19.79 5.47 -8.23
N ILE A 88 18.58 6.00 -8.23
CA ILE A 88 17.66 5.86 -9.37
C ILE A 88 17.84 7.03 -10.33
N GLY A 89 17.99 6.69 -11.61
CA GLY A 89 18.31 7.62 -12.67
C GLY A 89 19.80 7.93 -12.75
N HIS A 90 20.20 8.54 -13.85
CA HIS A 90 21.56 9.00 -14.13
C HIS A 90 21.55 10.51 -14.37
N SER A 91 22.40 11.23 -13.63
CA SER A 91 22.50 12.69 -13.76
C SER A 91 23.45 13.06 -14.88
N HIS A 92 22.96 13.87 -15.81
CA HIS A 92 23.72 14.42 -16.91
C HIS A 92 24.47 15.69 -16.47
N GLY A 93 25.60 15.98 -17.12
CA GLY A 93 26.44 17.13 -16.80
C GLY A 93 25.77 18.50 -17.01
N ASP A 94 24.61 18.54 -17.66
CA ASP A 94 23.77 19.71 -17.88
C ASP A 94 22.78 19.98 -16.73
N GLY A 95 22.75 19.11 -15.71
CA GLY A 95 21.82 19.17 -14.59
C GLY A 95 20.50 18.41 -14.82
N GLY A 96 20.31 17.80 -15.98
CA GLY A 96 19.22 16.86 -16.23
C GLY A 96 19.43 15.52 -15.52
N THR A 97 18.35 14.78 -15.27
CA THR A 97 18.43 13.39 -14.78
C THR A 97 17.53 12.52 -15.64
N SER A 98 18.10 11.52 -16.29
CA SER A 98 17.33 10.52 -17.04
C SER A 98 17.01 9.36 -16.12
N TYR A 99 15.76 8.91 -16.13
CA TYR A 99 15.29 7.80 -15.29
C TYR A 99 15.12 6.51 -16.05
N ILE A 100 14.97 6.57 -17.37
CA ILE A 100 14.69 5.44 -18.25
C ILE A 100 15.86 5.27 -19.22
N CYS A 101 16.22 4.03 -19.49
CA CYS A 101 17.21 3.68 -20.50
C CYS A 101 16.60 3.81 -21.91
N ASP A 102 16.84 4.94 -22.57
CA ASP A 102 16.46 5.15 -23.97
C ASP A 102 17.69 5.04 -24.89
N ASP A 103 17.50 5.22 -26.19
CA ASP A 103 18.58 5.14 -27.19
C ASP A 103 19.77 6.05 -26.85
N THR A 104 19.50 7.22 -26.28
CA THR A 104 20.51 8.18 -25.83
C THR A 104 21.44 7.62 -24.75
N GLU A 105 20.87 6.96 -23.75
CA GLU A 105 21.62 6.40 -22.62
C GLU A 105 22.39 5.14 -23.02
N VAL A 106 21.89 4.38 -24.00
CA VAL A 106 22.63 3.27 -24.59
C VAL A 106 23.86 3.77 -25.36
N GLU A 107 23.73 4.84 -26.14
CA GLU A 107 24.86 5.48 -26.85
C GLU A 107 25.91 6.04 -25.88
N LEU A 108 25.46 6.62 -24.76
CA LEU A 108 26.31 7.11 -23.68
C LEU A 108 26.95 6.01 -22.84
N LYS A 109 26.56 4.74 -23.05
CA LYS A 109 26.98 3.54 -22.30
C LYS A 109 26.55 3.55 -20.83
N ASP A 110 25.48 4.28 -20.52
CA ASP A 110 24.87 4.29 -19.19
C ASP A 110 24.01 3.02 -18.98
N CYS A 111 23.56 2.39 -20.07
CA CYS A 111 22.87 1.10 -20.06
C CYS A 111 23.16 0.25 -21.31
N SER A 112 22.86 -1.05 -21.23
CA SER A 112 22.93 -1.97 -22.36
C SER A 112 21.65 -1.93 -23.21
N GLU A 113 21.74 -2.25 -24.51
CA GLU A 113 20.59 -2.48 -25.40
C GLU A 113 19.54 -3.43 -24.80
N SER A 114 19.99 -4.42 -24.02
CA SER A 114 19.10 -5.38 -23.35
C SER A 114 18.25 -4.78 -22.24
N GLN A 115 18.65 -3.62 -21.69
CA GLN A 115 17.99 -2.92 -20.60
C GLN A 115 17.14 -1.74 -21.10
N LYS A 116 17.01 -1.60 -22.42
CA LYS A 116 16.24 -0.52 -23.02
C LYS A 116 14.78 -0.54 -22.54
N GLY A 117 14.29 0.61 -22.10
CA GLY A 117 12.96 0.76 -21.51
C GLY A 117 12.85 0.27 -20.07
N GLU A 118 13.95 -0.02 -19.37
CA GLU A 118 13.99 -0.20 -17.92
C GLU A 118 14.44 1.08 -17.19
N PHE A 119 14.22 1.13 -15.89
CA PHE A 119 14.75 2.19 -15.04
C PHE A 119 16.27 2.10 -14.89
N LEU A 120 16.92 3.25 -14.95
CA LEU A 120 18.36 3.38 -14.75
C LEU A 120 18.71 3.30 -13.26
N VAL A 121 19.78 2.57 -12.95
CA VAL A 121 20.33 2.46 -11.61
C VAL A 121 21.79 2.89 -11.63
N THR A 122 22.10 3.95 -10.91
CA THR A 122 23.45 4.49 -10.74
C THR A 122 24.21 3.72 -9.68
N GLY A 123 25.40 3.25 -10.05
CA GLY A 123 26.35 2.53 -9.18
C GLY A 123 26.26 1.01 -9.33
N ASP A 124 27.39 0.34 -9.06
CA ASP A 124 27.50 -1.12 -9.19
C ASP A 124 26.65 -1.87 -8.13
N ASP A 125 26.44 -1.25 -6.96
CA ASP A 125 25.66 -1.80 -5.86
C ASP A 125 24.18 -1.39 -5.94
N LYS A 126 23.36 -2.26 -6.56
CA LYS A 126 21.91 -2.08 -6.68
C LYS A 126 21.16 -1.93 -5.34
N GLY A 127 21.74 -2.37 -4.22
CA GLY A 127 21.11 -2.25 -2.91
C GLY A 127 19.78 -3.01 -2.84
N SER A 128 18.70 -2.28 -2.52
CA SER A 128 17.33 -2.81 -2.48
C SER A 128 16.55 -2.67 -3.79
N ILE A 129 17.17 -2.09 -4.82
CA ILE A 129 16.50 -1.73 -6.08
C ILE A 129 16.28 -2.96 -6.95
N ASP A 130 15.05 -3.12 -7.41
CA ASP A 130 14.60 -4.14 -8.35
C ASP A 130 13.86 -3.47 -9.52
N THR A 131 14.44 -3.57 -10.71
CA THR A 131 13.89 -3.00 -11.94
C THR A 131 13.41 -4.12 -12.85
N PHE A 132 12.23 -3.96 -13.44
CA PHE A 132 11.68 -4.95 -14.34
C PHE A 132 10.74 -4.30 -15.35
N ARG A 133 10.64 -4.91 -16.53
CA ARG A 133 9.73 -4.50 -17.60
C ARG A 133 8.68 -5.58 -17.84
N LEU A 134 7.43 -5.16 -18.00
CA LEU A 134 6.32 -6.00 -18.41
C LEU A 134 5.85 -5.55 -19.79
N ASP A 135 6.01 -6.44 -20.77
CA ASP A 135 5.61 -6.20 -22.15
C ASP A 135 4.25 -6.84 -22.42
N PHE A 136 3.32 -6.06 -22.99
CA PHE A 136 2.00 -6.50 -23.40
C PHE A 136 1.90 -6.48 -24.92
N ASN A 137 1.49 -7.61 -25.49
CA ASN A 137 1.19 -7.71 -26.91
C ASN A 137 -0.30 -7.41 -27.16
N ALA A 138 -0.64 -6.92 -28.36
CA ALA A 138 -2.03 -6.72 -28.78
C ALA A 138 -2.88 -8.01 -28.78
N SER A 139 -2.22 -9.18 -28.74
CA SER A 139 -2.84 -10.50 -28.62
C SER A 139 -3.15 -10.91 -27.17
N ASP A 140 -2.61 -10.20 -26.18
CA ASP A 140 -2.86 -10.50 -24.77
C ASP A 140 -4.30 -10.13 -24.43
N LYS A 141 -5.11 -11.18 -24.23
CA LYS A 141 -6.53 -11.02 -23.92
C LYS A 141 -6.70 -10.32 -22.58
N LYS A 142 -7.84 -9.63 -22.46
CA LYS A 142 -8.40 -9.16 -21.19
C LYS A 142 -8.29 -10.28 -20.13
N GLY A 143 -7.43 -10.08 -19.12
CA GLY A 143 -7.23 -11.03 -18.02
C GLY A 143 -5.90 -11.78 -17.99
N THR A 144 -4.97 -11.55 -18.93
CA THR A 144 -3.56 -11.95 -18.72
C THR A 144 -2.99 -11.13 -17.57
N ASN A 145 -2.87 -11.73 -16.39
CA ASN A 145 -2.23 -11.10 -15.24
C ASN A 145 -0.72 -11.32 -15.36
N LEU A 146 0.01 -10.28 -15.76
CA LEU A 146 1.46 -10.26 -15.56
C LEU A 146 1.72 -9.76 -14.15
N SER A 147 2.39 -10.60 -13.36
CA SER A 147 2.71 -10.29 -11.97
C SER A 147 4.20 -10.40 -11.71
N HIS A 148 4.76 -9.40 -11.04
CA HIS A 148 6.11 -9.48 -10.49
C HIS A 148 6.03 -9.44 -8.96
N LYS A 149 6.76 -10.34 -8.31
CA LYS A 149 6.76 -10.50 -6.85
C LYS A 149 8.16 -10.29 -6.30
N TYR A 150 8.27 -9.39 -5.32
CA TYR A 150 9.48 -9.09 -4.60
C TYR A 150 9.35 -9.49 -3.13
N GLU A 151 10.34 -10.23 -2.63
CA GLU A 151 10.37 -10.72 -1.24
C GLU A 151 11.09 -9.73 -0.32
N ILE A 152 10.49 -9.43 0.83
CA ILE A 152 10.98 -8.38 1.72
C ILE A 152 11.91 -8.97 2.79
N GLN A 153 13.19 -8.65 2.68
CA GLN A 153 14.22 -9.11 3.61
C GLN A 153 14.45 -8.16 4.79
N LYS A 154 14.18 -6.86 4.61
CA LYS A 154 14.42 -5.81 5.62
C LYS A 154 13.20 -4.92 5.77
N THR A 155 12.93 -4.49 7.00
CA THR A 155 11.91 -3.48 7.27
C THR A 155 12.36 -2.13 6.72
N GLY A 156 11.48 -1.44 6.01
CA GLY A 156 11.81 -0.17 5.37
C GLY A 156 10.58 0.53 4.78
N TYR A 157 10.82 1.68 4.17
CA TYR A 157 9.82 2.44 3.42
C TYR A 157 10.06 2.21 1.93
N TYR A 158 9.26 1.35 1.31
CA TYR A 158 9.45 0.91 -0.06
C TYR A 158 8.56 1.71 -1.01
N CYS A 159 9.11 2.09 -2.16
CA CYS A 159 8.46 2.85 -3.21
C CYS A 159 8.44 2.05 -4.51
N MET A 160 7.30 2.11 -5.20
CA MET A 160 7.17 1.59 -6.56
C MET A 160 6.97 2.76 -7.52
N LEU A 161 7.91 2.90 -8.45
CA LEU A 161 7.81 3.77 -9.62
C LEU A 161 7.34 2.94 -10.80
N ALA A 162 6.59 3.60 -11.67
CA ALA A 162 6.14 2.99 -12.90
C ALA A 162 6.16 4.01 -14.03
N TYR A 163 6.74 3.60 -15.16
CA TYR A 163 6.87 4.41 -16.37
C TYR A 163 6.23 3.68 -17.55
N PHE A 164 5.58 4.45 -18.42
CA PHE A 164 4.71 3.94 -19.47
C PHE A 164 5.04 4.63 -20.78
N SER A 165 5.16 3.83 -21.83
CA SER A 165 5.39 4.37 -23.17
C SER A 165 4.12 4.83 -23.88
N ASP A 166 2.93 4.33 -23.50
CA ASP A 166 1.65 4.56 -24.20
C ASP A 166 0.46 4.73 -23.22
N GLU A 167 -0.69 5.20 -23.72
CA GLU A 167 -1.84 5.67 -22.92
C GLU A 167 -2.44 4.64 -21.95
N ASN A 168 -2.82 5.14 -20.75
CA ASN A 168 -3.71 4.57 -19.74
C ASN A 168 -3.64 3.03 -19.55
N PHE A 169 -2.93 2.60 -18.51
CA PHE A 169 -2.98 1.26 -17.93
C PHE A 169 -3.41 1.38 -16.45
N MET A 170 -3.84 0.27 -15.85
CA MET A 170 -4.05 0.19 -14.39
C MET A 170 -3.15 -0.90 -13.84
N ALA A 171 -2.24 -0.53 -12.94
CA ALA A 171 -1.46 -1.49 -12.17
C ALA A 171 -1.99 -1.53 -10.74
N ARG A 172 -2.23 -2.72 -10.23
CA ARG A 172 -2.56 -2.96 -8.83
C ARG A 172 -1.28 -3.36 -8.10
N VAL A 173 -0.94 -2.64 -7.04
CA VAL A 173 0.17 -3.01 -6.17
C VAL A 173 -0.39 -3.55 -4.87
N GLU A 174 0.06 -4.73 -4.49
CA GLU A 174 -0.28 -5.40 -3.25
C GLU A 174 0.93 -5.37 -2.32
N TRP A 175 0.74 -4.74 -1.16
CA TRP A 175 1.75 -4.59 -0.12
C TRP A 175 1.42 -5.54 1.02
N LYS A 176 2.03 -6.72 1.05
CA LYS A 176 1.75 -7.73 2.06
C LYS A 176 2.71 -7.59 3.24
N ASN A 177 2.16 -7.25 4.40
CA ASN A 177 2.91 -7.22 5.66
C ASN A 177 2.82 -8.55 6.42
N PRO A 178 3.76 -8.84 7.35
CA PRO A 178 3.78 -10.11 8.10
C PRO A 178 2.57 -10.33 9.01
N TYR A 179 1.84 -9.27 9.35
CA TYR A 179 0.65 -9.30 10.19
C TYR A 179 -0.67 -9.20 9.40
N GLY A 180 -0.63 -9.10 8.07
CA GLY A 180 -1.83 -9.03 7.22
C GLY A 180 -1.81 -7.92 6.17
N GLU A 181 -3.00 -7.47 5.76
CA GLU A 181 -3.22 -6.44 4.72
C GLU A 181 -3.18 -5.00 5.25
N LEU A 182 -2.97 -4.82 6.55
CA LEU A 182 -2.98 -3.48 7.13
C LEU A 182 -1.74 -2.69 6.67
N PRO A 183 -1.87 -1.41 6.29
CA PRO A 183 -0.72 -0.57 5.95
C PRO A 183 0.32 -0.51 7.08
N GLY A 184 1.61 -0.46 6.70
CA GLY A 184 2.74 -0.33 7.64
C GLY A 184 2.57 0.79 8.66
N SER A 185 2.08 1.94 8.21
CA SER A 185 1.89 3.14 9.01
C SER A 185 0.82 3.01 10.10
N ASP A 186 -0.10 2.05 9.98
CA ASP A 186 -1.21 1.86 10.91
C ASP A 186 -0.94 0.77 11.95
N TYR A 187 0.03 -0.13 11.70
CA TYR A 187 0.41 -1.17 12.65
C TYR A 187 0.71 -0.64 14.07
N PRO A 188 1.56 0.40 14.28
CA PRO A 188 1.85 0.88 15.64
C PRO A 188 0.64 1.54 16.33
N LYS A 189 -0.41 1.89 15.57
CA LYS A 189 -1.62 2.52 16.12
C LYS A 189 -2.56 1.50 16.78
N LEU A 190 -2.51 0.23 16.37
CA LEU A 190 -3.33 -0.85 16.93
C LEU A 190 -3.20 -0.97 18.46
N PRO A 191 -2.01 -1.15 19.06
CA PRO A 191 -1.88 -1.28 20.51
C PRO A 191 -2.28 0.01 21.23
N PHE A 192 -2.00 1.18 20.63
CA PHE A 192 -2.36 2.48 21.20
C PHE A 192 -3.88 2.64 21.33
N TYR A 193 -4.61 2.46 20.23
CA TYR A 193 -6.07 2.55 20.24
C TYR A 193 -6.73 1.41 21.03
N GLY A 194 -6.12 0.21 21.02
CA GLY A 194 -6.55 -0.90 21.86
C GLY A 194 -6.52 -0.57 23.34
N LEU A 195 -5.40 -0.04 23.84
CA LEU A 195 -5.27 0.39 25.24
C LEU A 195 -6.23 1.52 25.58
N LEU A 196 -6.33 2.52 24.70
CA LEU A 196 -7.25 3.65 24.88
C LEU A 196 -8.70 3.18 24.99
N SER A 197 -9.12 2.21 24.18
CA SER A 197 -10.46 1.62 24.24
C SER A 197 -10.76 0.96 25.59
N LEU A 198 -9.78 0.27 26.18
CA LEU A 198 -9.92 -0.36 27.49
C LEU A 198 -10.05 0.67 28.62
N VAL A 199 -9.30 1.77 28.55
CA VAL A 199 -9.40 2.88 29.50
C VAL A 199 -10.79 3.51 29.44
N TYR A 200 -11.29 3.83 28.24
CA TYR A 200 -12.64 4.38 28.09
C TYR A 200 -13.73 3.40 28.54
N LEU A 201 -13.57 2.11 28.28
CA LEU A 201 -14.48 1.08 28.76
C LEU A 201 -14.52 1.06 30.30
N ALA A 202 -13.37 1.11 30.97
CA ALA A 202 -13.30 1.16 32.43
C ALA A 202 -14.01 2.41 33.00
N ILE A 203 -13.76 3.59 32.41
CA ILE A 203 -14.43 4.83 32.80
C ILE A 203 -15.95 4.71 32.61
N GLY A 204 -16.40 4.17 31.47
CA GLY A 204 -17.81 3.95 31.18
C GLY A 204 -18.48 3.00 32.16
N VAL A 205 -17.82 1.90 32.54
CA VAL A 205 -18.31 0.94 33.55
C VAL A 205 -18.42 1.61 34.93
N VAL A 206 -17.39 2.34 35.36
CA VAL A 206 -17.42 3.07 36.64
C VAL A 206 -18.57 4.08 36.65
N TRP A 207 -18.72 4.86 35.56
CA TRP A 207 -19.80 5.83 35.42
C TRP A 207 -21.18 5.18 35.43
N MET A 208 -21.35 4.03 34.76
CA MET A 208 -22.59 3.27 34.74
C MET A 208 -22.93 2.75 36.15
N ILE A 209 -21.97 2.21 36.89
CA ILE A 209 -22.15 1.74 38.27
C ILE A 209 -22.59 2.91 39.16
N LEU A 210 -21.91 4.06 39.10
CA LEU A 210 -22.25 5.24 39.88
C LEU A 210 -23.66 5.76 39.56
N SER A 211 -24.04 5.75 38.28
CA SER A 211 -25.36 6.19 37.84
C SER A 211 -26.47 5.28 38.35
N ILE A 212 -26.24 3.96 38.39
CA ILE A 212 -27.21 2.99 38.96
C ILE A 212 -27.33 3.19 40.47
N LEU A 213 -26.21 3.34 41.18
CA LEU A 213 -26.19 3.52 42.63
C LEU A 213 -26.90 4.82 43.06
N HIS A 214 -26.66 5.92 42.34
CA HIS A 214 -27.17 7.26 42.69
C HIS A 214 -28.37 7.69 41.84
N TRP A 215 -29.08 6.77 41.17
CA TRP A 215 -30.16 7.14 40.25
C TRP A 215 -31.26 7.98 40.93
N ARG A 216 -31.56 7.71 42.21
CA ARG A 216 -32.55 8.50 42.97
C ARG A 216 -32.10 9.92 43.31
N GLU A 217 -30.79 10.17 43.36
CA GLU A 217 -30.21 11.49 43.68
C GLU A 217 -29.91 12.33 42.43
N ILE A 218 -29.92 11.70 41.25
CA ILE A 218 -29.74 12.39 39.96
C ILE A 218 -31.04 13.04 39.47
N LEU A 219 -32.20 12.48 39.82
CA LEU A 219 -33.52 12.97 39.38
C LEU A 219 -34.10 14.22 40.09
N PRO A 220 -33.76 14.56 41.36
CA PRO A 220 -34.34 15.74 42.03
C PRO A 220 -33.71 17.08 41.60
N VAL A 221 -32.67 17.07 40.75
CA VAL A 221 -32.00 18.29 40.25
C VAL A 221 -32.55 18.78 38.90
N GLN A 222 -33.54 18.09 38.33
CA GLN A 222 -34.27 18.50 37.12
C GLN A 222 -35.67 19.01 37.43
#